data_AF-A0A4P5SZZ0-F1
#
_entry.id   AF-A0A4P5SZZ0-F1
#
_cell.length_a   1.000
_cell.length_b   1.000
_cell.length_c   1.000
_cell.angle_alpha   90.00
_cell.angle_beta   90.00
_cell.angle_gamma   90.00
#
_symmetry.space_group_name_H-M   'P 1'
#
loop_
_entity.id
_entity.type
_entity.pdbx_description
1 polymer ?
#
loop_
_entity_poly.entity_id
_entity_poly.type
_entity_poly.pdbx_seq_one_letter_code
_entity_poly.pdbx_strand_id
1 'polypeptide(L)'
;MGVGIYWLISRLLSNDIEIKIKENEYKVLYINDIKVDELVNNEVFKNWKDTPWAMRKQQENRNWRQQENRPAVARPFKKIDLNSADSTTLEKLPGIGPVLSARIIKYRNKLGGFHSPTQLKEVYGMSDSTYGKISTQIETANASLKKIALNVADEKTIATHPYIGWRNAKLIVRYRQAHGAYMTIEQLESVWALEKTKLDRLLPYLSFDSIASSK
;
A
#
# COMPACT_ATOMS: atom_id res chain seq x y z
N MET A 1 27.23 -43.71 -2.08
CA MET A 1 25.97 -44.47 -2.27
C MET A 1 25.43 -45.14 -0.98
N GLY A 2 26.13 -45.11 0.16
CA GLY A 2 25.74 -45.95 1.33
C GLY A 2 24.75 -45.37 2.34
N VAL A 3 24.60 -44.04 2.46
CA VAL A 3 23.90 -43.44 3.63
C VAL A 3 22.37 -43.52 3.53
N GLY A 4 21.81 -43.36 2.32
CA GLY A 4 20.36 -43.39 2.11
C GLY A 4 19.75 -44.80 2.22
N ILE A 5 20.51 -45.82 1.82
CA ILE A 5 20.10 -47.24 1.91
C ILE A 5 20.04 -47.67 3.38
N TYR A 6 21.05 -47.28 4.17
CA TYR A 6 21.12 -47.54 5.60
C TYR A 6 19.96 -46.90 6.39
N TRP A 7 19.55 -45.69 6.01
CA TRP A 7 18.44 -44.97 6.63
C TRP A 7 17.06 -45.60 6.32
N LEU A 8 16.88 -46.11 5.10
CA LEU A 8 15.63 -46.78 4.68
C LEU A 8 15.45 -48.14 5.39
N ILE A 9 16.54 -48.90 5.53
CA ILE A 9 16.58 -50.19 6.23
C ILE A 9 16.33 -49.97 7.74
N SER A 10 16.95 -48.96 8.36
CA SER A 10 16.74 -48.62 9.78
C SER A 10 15.30 -48.23 10.13
N ARG A 11 14.56 -47.64 9.18
CA ARG A 11 13.17 -47.22 9.38
C ARG A 11 12.15 -48.34 9.17
N LEU A 12 12.52 -49.39 8.44
CA LEU A 12 11.71 -50.61 8.29
C LEU A 12 11.88 -51.58 9.47
N LEU A 13 13.01 -51.48 10.19
CA LEU A 13 13.40 -52.38 11.29
C LEU A 13 13.14 -51.82 12.70
N SER A 14 12.46 -50.68 12.85
CA SER A 14 12.30 -49.97 14.14
C SER A 14 11.40 -50.67 15.18
N ASN A 15 11.12 -51.96 15.03
CA ASN A 15 10.31 -52.72 15.97
C ASN A 15 11.05 -53.78 16.77
N ASP A 16 12.36 -54.02 16.59
CA ASP A 16 13.22 -54.68 17.59
C ASP A 16 14.67 -54.71 17.08
N ILE A 17 15.63 -54.69 18.01
CA ILE A 17 17.08 -54.94 17.89
C ILE A 17 17.98 -53.68 18.07
N GLU A 18 18.63 -53.63 19.24
CA GLU A 18 19.75 -52.73 19.56
C GLU A 18 21.02 -53.14 18.80
N ILE A 19 21.76 -52.16 18.26
CA ILE A 19 23.08 -52.40 17.64
C ILE A 19 24.12 -51.45 18.26
N LYS A 20 25.09 -52.02 18.97
CA LYS A 20 26.35 -51.36 19.36
C LYS A 20 27.41 -51.59 18.29
N ILE A 21 27.99 -50.50 17.81
CA ILE A 21 29.00 -50.48 16.75
C ILE A 21 30.39 -50.58 17.37
N LYS A 22 31.21 -51.55 16.92
CA LYS A 22 32.68 -51.48 16.97
C LYS A 22 33.28 -51.90 15.63
N GLU A 23 34.40 -51.26 15.35
CA GLU A 23 35.10 -51.13 14.09
C GLU A 23 35.45 -52.43 13.36
N ASN A 24 35.24 -52.38 12.03
CA ASN A 24 36.12 -52.89 10.98
C ASN A 24 36.11 -54.34 10.49
N GLU A 25 35.03 -55.11 10.69
CA GLU A 25 34.81 -56.31 9.86
C GLU A 25 33.36 -56.33 9.35
N TYR A 26 33.19 -56.30 8.03
CA TYR A 26 31.88 -56.51 7.40
C TYR A 26 31.46 -57.95 7.62
N LYS A 27 30.90 -58.24 8.80
CA LYS A 27 30.20 -59.49 9.05
C LYS A 27 28.93 -59.48 8.20
N VAL A 28 28.77 -60.50 7.36
CA VAL A 28 27.59 -60.69 6.51
C VAL A 28 26.33 -60.59 7.39
N LEU A 29 25.58 -59.51 7.20
CA LEU A 29 24.30 -59.31 7.89
C LEU A 29 23.22 -60.01 7.09
N TYR A 30 22.47 -60.88 7.76
CA TYR A 30 21.27 -61.50 7.22
C TYR A 30 20.06 -60.71 7.71
N ILE A 31 19.15 -60.34 6.81
CA ILE A 31 17.82 -59.85 7.17
C ILE A 31 16.87 -61.00 6.83
N ASN A 32 16.28 -61.65 7.84
CA ASN A 32 15.37 -62.80 7.67
C ASN A 32 15.88 -63.83 6.65
N ASP A 33 17.10 -64.32 6.85
CA ASP A 33 17.78 -65.33 6.02
C ASP A 33 18.13 -64.93 4.57
N ILE A 34 17.94 -63.67 4.17
CA ILE A 34 18.31 -63.18 2.83
C ILE A 34 19.70 -62.52 2.88
N LYS A 35 20.61 -62.93 1.99
CA LYS A 35 21.95 -62.32 1.84
C LYS A 35 21.82 -60.91 1.25
N VAL A 36 22.43 -59.93 1.92
CA VAL A 36 22.39 -58.51 1.51
C VAL A 36 22.97 -58.29 0.11
N ASP A 37 24.00 -59.05 -0.31
CA ASP A 37 24.57 -58.95 -1.67
C ASP A 37 23.59 -59.38 -2.79
N GLU A 38 22.60 -60.22 -2.45
CA GLU A 38 21.54 -60.67 -3.35
C GLU A 38 20.46 -59.58 -3.55
N LEU A 39 20.24 -58.75 -2.53
CA LEU A 39 19.34 -57.58 -2.61
C LEU A 39 19.97 -56.44 -3.42
N VAL A 40 21.28 -56.23 -3.31
CA VAL A 40 22.00 -55.16 -4.04
C VAL A 40 22.04 -55.40 -5.55
N ASN A 41 21.98 -56.67 -5.99
CA ASN A 41 22.00 -57.03 -7.41
C ASN A 41 20.63 -57.23 -8.06
N ASN A 42 19.54 -57.12 -7.28
CA ASN A 42 18.18 -57.24 -7.77
C ASN A 42 17.81 -56.04 -8.67
N GLU A 43 17.17 -56.32 -9.81
CA GLU A 43 16.78 -55.30 -10.81
C GLU A 43 15.94 -54.16 -10.22
N VAL A 44 15.15 -54.45 -9.17
CA VAL A 44 14.37 -53.45 -8.41
C VAL A 44 15.27 -52.38 -7.77
N PHE A 45 16.48 -52.75 -7.33
CA PHE A 45 17.43 -51.83 -6.71
C PHE A 45 18.35 -51.15 -7.73
N LYS A 46 18.60 -51.77 -8.89
CA LYS A 46 19.33 -51.13 -10.00
C LYS A 46 18.56 -49.93 -10.55
N ASN A 47 17.23 -50.02 -10.60
CA ASN A 47 16.34 -48.97 -11.11
C ASN A 47 15.61 -48.19 -9.98
N TRP A 48 16.22 -48.06 -8.80
CA TRP A 48 15.58 -47.42 -7.64
C TRP A 48 15.08 -45.98 -7.90
N LYS A 49 15.66 -45.28 -8.89
CA LYS A 49 15.23 -43.95 -9.33
C LYS A 49 13.86 -43.93 -10.04
N ASP A 50 13.42 -45.08 -10.54
CA ASP A 50 12.16 -45.28 -11.25
C ASP A 50 11.04 -45.78 -10.32
N THR A 51 11.31 -45.86 -9.01
CA THR A 51 10.28 -46.23 -8.03
C THR A 51 9.28 -45.09 -7.82
N PRO A 52 7.99 -45.40 -7.55
CA PRO A 52 6.98 -44.39 -7.26
C PRO A 52 7.38 -43.41 -6.13
N TRP A 53 8.14 -43.88 -5.14
CA TRP A 53 8.65 -43.04 -4.04
C TRP A 53 9.79 -42.11 -4.46
N ALA A 54 10.74 -42.57 -5.27
CA ALA A 54 11.81 -41.73 -5.80
C ALA A 54 11.27 -40.64 -6.75
N MET A 55 10.27 -40.97 -7.58
CA MET A 55 9.56 -40.01 -8.41
C MET A 55 8.81 -38.96 -7.57
N ARG A 56 8.15 -39.37 -6.48
CA ARG A 56 7.48 -38.46 -5.52
C ARG A 56 8.47 -37.47 -4.90
N LYS A 57 9.62 -37.95 -4.42
CA LYS A 57 10.67 -37.09 -3.84
C LYS A 57 11.22 -36.09 -4.86
N GLN A 58 11.40 -36.51 -6.12
CA GLN A 58 11.85 -35.59 -7.17
C GLN A 58 10.77 -34.55 -7.51
N GLN A 59 9.49 -34.92 -7.54
CA GLN A 59 8.39 -33.97 -7.70
C GLN A 59 8.28 -32.99 -6.53
N GLU A 60 8.40 -33.46 -5.30
CA GLU A 60 8.43 -32.63 -4.09
C GLU A 60 9.61 -31.65 -4.13
N ASN A 61 10.81 -32.11 -4.51
CA ASN A 61 12.01 -31.28 -4.61
C ASN A 61 11.94 -30.24 -5.75
N ARG A 62 11.24 -30.56 -6.85
CA ARG A 62 10.91 -29.58 -7.89
C ARG A 62 9.88 -28.55 -7.40
N ASN A 63 8.88 -28.96 -6.64
CA ASN A 63 7.88 -28.06 -6.06
C ASN A 63 8.50 -27.10 -5.04
N TRP A 64 9.43 -27.56 -4.19
CA TRP A 64 10.17 -26.70 -3.26
C TRP A 64 11.01 -25.64 -3.98
N ARG A 65 11.77 -26.04 -5.02
CA ARG A 65 12.57 -25.11 -5.84
C ARG A 65 11.73 -24.08 -6.61
N GLN A 66 10.52 -24.45 -7.04
CA GLN A 66 9.59 -23.52 -7.69
C GLN A 66 8.97 -22.53 -6.70
N GLN A 67 8.81 -22.90 -5.43
CA GLN A 67 8.34 -21.99 -4.38
C GLN A 67 9.40 -20.97 -3.97
N GLU A 68 10.67 -21.37 -3.90
CA GLU A 68 11.81 -20.49 -3.58
C GLU A 68 12.07 -19.44 -4.67
N ASN A 69 11.84 -19.79 -5.94
CA ASN A 69 12.02 -18.89 -7.09
C ASN A 69 10.78 -18.03 -7.41
N ARG A 70 9.76 -17.98 -6.55
CA ARG A 70 8.70 -17.00 -6.71
C ARG A 70 9.27 -15.62 -6.36
N PRO A 71 9.31 -14.65 -7.30
CA PRO A 71 9.71 -13.31 -6.95
C PRO A 71 8.78 -12.84 -5.83
N ALA A 72 9.36 -12.36 -4.73
CA ALA A 72 8.58 -11.77 -3.65
C ALA A 72 7.74 -10.66 -4.28
N VAL A 73 6.44 -10.88 -4.41
CA VAL A 73 5.52 -9.88 -4.91
C VAL A 73 5.56 -8.78 -3.86
N ALA A 74 6.35 -7.75 -4.13
CA ALA A 74 6.44 -6.57 -3.28
C ALA A 74 5.01 -6.03 -3.16
N ARG A 75 4.37 -6.26 -2.01
CA ARG A 75 3.05 -5.69 -1.77
C ARG A 75 3.26 -4.19 -1.83
N PRO A 76 2.63 -3.47 -2.79
CA PRO A 76 2.79 -2.03 -2.84
C PRO A 76 2.32 -1.48 -1.51
N PHE A 77 3.16 -0.69 -0.85
CA PHE A 77 2.74 0.03 0.35
C PHE A 77 1.50 0.84 -0.02
N LYS A 78 0.37 0.53 0.64
CA LYS A 78 -0.87 1.25 0.41
C LYS A 78 -0.67 2.69 0.88
N LYS A 79 -0.74 3.63 -0.06
CA LYS A 79 -0.66 5.06 0.24
C LYS A 79 -1.84 5.48 1.11
N ILE A 80 -1.61 6.51 1.91
CA ILE A 80 -2.61 7.11 2.78
C ILE A 80 -3.29 8.23 2.01
N ASP A 81 -4.59 8.07 1.77
CA ASP A 81 -5.41 9.11 1.16
C ASP A 81 -5.69 10.22 2.18
N LEU A 82 -5.21 11.44 1.91
CA LEU A 82 -5.35 12.59 2.81
C LEU A 82 -6.81 13.00 3.05
N ASN A 83 -7.68 12.74 2.08
CA ASN A 83 -9.07 13.15 2.15
C ASN A 83 -9.92 12.25 3.05
N SER A 84 -9.57 10.97 3.15
CA SER A 84 -10.27 9.97 3.96
C SER A 84 -9.52 9.57 5.24
N ALA A 85 -8.25 9.96 5.41
CA ALA A 85 -7.47 9.60 6.59
C ALA A 85 -8.00 10.22 7.89
N ASP A 86 -8.10 9.39 8.93
CA ASP A 86 -8.34 9.81 10.31
C ASP A 86 -7.04 10.23 11.02
N SER A 87 -7.17 10.86 12.20
CA SER A 87 -6.02 11.31 12.99
C SER A 87 -5.03 10.18 13.29
N THR A 88 -5.53 9.02 13.72
CA THR A 88 -4.73 7.83 14.01
C THR A 88 -4.00 7.28 12.79
N THR A 89 -4.55 7.47 11.59
CA THR A 89 -3.90 7.06 10.34
C THR A 89 -2.81 8.05 9.94
N LEU A 90 -3.08 9.35 10.09
CA LEU A 90 -2.09 10.40 9.85
C LEU A 90 -0.91 10.31 10.81
N GLU A 91 -1.14 9.95 12.07
CA GLU A 91 -0.10 9.81 13.10
C GLU A 91 0.86 8.63 12.87
N LYS A 92 0.51 7.69 11.98
CA LYS A 92 1.45 6.64 11.54
C LYS A 92 2.56 7.18 10.63
N LEU A 93 2.38 8.37 10.08
CA LEU A 93 3.36 8.97 9.19
C LEU A 93 4.52 9.58 9.99
N PRO A 94 5.78 9.38 9.55
CA PRO A 94 6.94 9.89 10.26
C PRO A 94 6.91 11.42 10.37
N GLY A 95 6.97 11.92 11.60
CA GLY A 95 6.97 13.35 11.90
C GLY A 95 5.57 13.99 11.98
N ILE A 96 4.50 13.20 11.91
CA ILE A 96 3.13 13.67 12.18
C ILE A 96 2.71 13.20 13.58
N GLY A 97 2.65 14.14 14.52
CA GLY A 97 2.09 13.89 15.86
C GLY A 97 0.64 14.36 15.99
N PRO A 98 0.02 14.17 17.17
CA PRO A 98 -1.39 14.52 17.42
C PRO A 98 -1.76 15.97 17.11
N VAL A 99 -0.84 16.91 17.36
CA VAL A 99 -1.06 18.33 17.06
C VAL A 99 -1.09 18.58 15.55
N LEU A 100 -0.18 17.95 14.80
CA LEU A 100 -0.09 18.13 13.36
C LEU A 100 -1.24 17.42 12.64
N SER A 101 -1.61 16.21 13.07
CA SER A 101 -2.77 15.47 12.55
C SER A 101 -4.06 16.27 12.70
N ALA A 102 -4.31 16.86 13.87
CA ALA A 102 -5.46 17.74 14.10
C ALA A 102 -5.46 18.98 13.19
N ARG A 103 -4.28 19.59 12.95
CA ARG A 103 -4.14 20.74 12.04
C ARG A 103 -4.40 20.36 10.59
N ILE A 104 -3.93 19.19 10.14
CA ILE A 104 -4.18 18.66 8.80
C ILE A 104 -5.68 18.48 8.59
N ILE A 105 -6.38 17.85 9.53
CA ILE A 105 -7.84 17.65 9.45
C ILE A 105 -8.57 19.00 9.44
N LYS A 106 -8.19 19.93 10.31
CA LYS A 106 -8.78 21.27 10.35
C LYS A 106 -8.57 22.03 9.03
N TYR A 107 -7.37 21.91 8.44
CA TYR A 107 -7.06 22.53 7.16
C TYR A 107 -7.86 21.89 6.01
N ARG A 108 -7.90 20.55 5.95
CA ARG A 108 -8.72 19.77 5.01
C ARG A 108 -10.17 20.26 5.02
N ASN A 109 -10.76 20.41 6.20
CA ASN A 109 -12.16 20.82 6.34
C ASN A 109 -12.41 22.25 5.86
N LYS A 110 -11.46 23.16 6.05
CA LYS A 110 -11.55 24.55 5.54
C LYS A 110 -11.33 24.63 4.03
N LEU A 111 -10.41 23.82 3.51
CA LEU A 111 -10.10 23.74 2.08
C LEU A 111 -11.23 23.05 1.30
N GLY A 112 -12.01 22.18 1.95
CA GLY A 112 -13.02 21.36 1.28
C GLY A 112 -12.44 20.05 0.74
N GLY A 113 -11.29 19.61 1.24
CA GLY A 113 -10.51 18.48 0.73
C GLY A 113 -9.19 18.95 0.09
N PHE A 114 -8.19 18.08 0.03
CA PHE A 114 -6.96 18.30 -0.71
C PHE A 114 -7.16 17.90 -2.17
N HIS A 115 -6.97 18.85 -3.08
CA HIS A 115 -6.87 18.60 -4.53
C HIS A 115 -5.52 17.98 -4.91
N SER A 116 -4.45 18.35 -4.20
CA SER A 116 -3.09 17.85 -4.43
C SER A 116 -2.39 17.54 -3.11
N PRO A 117 -1.56 16.48 -3.03
CA PRO A 117 -0.74 16.20 -1.86
C PRO A 117 0.18 17.36 -1.48
N THR A 118 0.62 18.17 -2.45
CA THR A 118 1.52 19.31 -2.22
C THR A 118 0.91 20.40 -1.34
N GLN A 119 -0.42 20.51 -1.29
CA GLN A 119 -1.14 21.45 -0.42
C GLN A 119 -0.95 21.14 1.06
N LEU A 120 -0.47 19.94 1.40
CA LEU A 120 -0.11 19.59 2.76
C LEU A 120 1.00 20.49 3.33
N LYS A 121 1.88 21.03 2.46
CA LYS A 121 2.91 22.02 2.82
C LYS A 121 2.35 23.34 3.35
N GLU A 122 1.10 23.65 3.01
CA GLU A 122 0.44 24.89 3.44
C GLU A 122 -0.14 24.78 4.86
N VAL A 123 -0.14 23.58 5.44
CA VAL A 123 -0.60 23.35 6.80
C VAL A 123 0.41 23.95 7.79
N TYR A 124 -0.08 24.77 8.71
CA TYR A 124 0.75 25.41 9.72
C TYR A 124 1.54 24.39 10.58
N GLY A 125 2.87 24.52 10.56
CA GLY A 125 3.79 23.61 11.25
C GLY A 125 4.25 22.41 10.41
N MET A 126 3.81 22.29 9.15
CA MET A 126 4.39 21.34 8.20
C MET A 126 5.75 21.87 7.72
N SER A 127 6.83 21.16 8.03
CA SER A 127 8.16 21.47 7.51
C SER A 127 8.40 20.77 6.16
N ASP A 128 9.23 21.36 5.29
CA ASP A 128 9.62 20.72 4.03
C ASP A 128 10.34 19.38 4.26
N SER A 129 11.11 19.26 5.35
CA SER A 129 11.76 18.01 5.75
C SER A 129 10.75 16.92 6.10
N THR A 130 9.74 17.27 6.91
CA THR A 130 8.66 16.34 7.27
C THR A 130 7.89 15.92 6.03
N TYR A 131 7.50 16.88 5.18
CA TYR A 131 6.78 16.59 3.94
C TYR A 131 7.59 15.67 3.01
N GLY A 132 8.90 15.92 2.86
CA GLY A 132 9.78 15.08 2.03
C GLY A 132 9.73 13.61 2.42
N LYS A 133 9.76 13.31 3.73
CA LYS A 133 9.70 11.93 4.26
C LYS A 133 8.38 11.20 3.97
N ILE A 134 7.28 11.94 3.87
CA ILE A 134 5.92 11.36 3.76
C ILE A 134 5.34 11.45 2.34
N SER A 135 5.90 12.28 1.47
CA SER A 135 5.37 12.58 0.13
C SER A 135 5.10 11.35 -0.74
N THR A 136 5.88 10.28 -0.60
CA THR A 136 5.72 9.01 -1.33
C THR A 136 4.65 8.09 -0.74
N GLN A 137 4.25 8.35 0.52
CA GLN A 137 3.31 7.54 1.29
C GLN A 137 1.90 8.12 1.30
N ILE A 138 1.70 9.30 0.73
CA ILE A 138 0.41 10.01 0.73
C ILE A 138 -0.14 10.15 -0.69
N GLU A 139 -1.47 10.25 -0.79
CA GLU A 139 -2.18 10.50 -2.04
C GLU A 139 -3.48 11.27 -1.82
N THR A 140 -4.12 11.64 -2.92
CA THR A 140 -5.45 12.29 -2.96
C THR A 140 -6.34 11.55 -3.96
N ALA A 141 -6.50 10.23 -3.77
CA ALA A 141 -7.19 9.37 -4.73
C ALA A 141 -8.70 9.64 -4.80
N ASN A 142 -9.33 9.99 -3.68
CA ASN A 142 -10.76 10.32 -3.60
C ASN A 142 -10.96 11.82 -3.41
N ALA A 143 -10.61 12.62 -4.41
CA ALA A 143 -10.79 14.08 -4.39
C ALA A 143 -12.24 14.51 -4.65
N SER A 144 -13.19 14.00 -3.85
CA SER A 144 -14.54 14.58 -3.79
C SER A 144 -14.48 15.91 -3.04
N LEU A 145 -14.04 16.95 -3.74
CA LEU A 145 -13.85 18.27 -3.16
C LEU A 145 -15.21 18.92 -2.89
N LYS A 146 -15.37 19.45 -1.68
CA LYS A 146 -16.50 20.29 -1.32
C LYS A 146 -16.33 21.66 -1.98
N LYS A 147 -17.00 21.84 -3.12
CA LYS A 147 -16.97 23.09 -3.87
C LYS A 147 -17.87 24.16 -3.23
N ILE A 148 -17.47 25.42 -3.39
CA ILE A 148 -18.22 26.61 -3.00
C ILE A 148 -19.02 27.08 -4.21
N ALA A 149 -20.35 27.10 -4.09
CA ALA A 149 -21.22 27.65 -5.12
C ALA A 149 -21.13 29.18 -5.12
N LEU A 150 -20.34 29.76 -6.03
CA LEU A 150 -19.96 31.18 -6.06
C LEU A 150 -21.18 32.11 -6.17
N ASN A 151 -22.21 31.66 -6.88
CA ASN A 151 -23.41 32.43 -7.15
C ASN A 151 -24.41 32.43 -5.97
N VAL A 152 -24.28 31.49 -5.03
CA VAL A 152 -25.25 31.31 -3.93
C VAL A 152 -24.64 31.50 -2.55
N ALA A 153 -23.39 31.07 -2.34
CA ALA A 153 -22.73 31.09 -1.04
C ALA A 153 -22.69 32.51 -0.43
N ASP A 154 -22.82 32.61 0.88
CA ASP A 154 -22.69 33.87 1.61
C ASP A 154 -21.21 34.30 1.73
N GLU A 155 -21.00 35.60 1.99
CA GLU A 155 -19.68 36.21 2.13
C GLU A 155 -18.81 35.46 3.16
N LYS A 156 -19.41 35.04 4.28
CA LYS A 156 -18.69 34.35 5.35
C LYS A 156 -18.26 32.95 4.94
N THR A 157 -19.10 32.18 4.25
CA THR A 157 -18.71 30.88 3.71
C THR A 157 -17.58 31.02 2.70
N ILE A 158 -17.68 31.99 1.80
CA ILE A 158 -16.64 32.28 0.81
C ILE A 158 -15.31 32.65 1.52
N ALA A 159 -15.36 33.51 2.53
CA ALA A 159 -14.19 33.94 3.31
C ALA A 159 -13.58 32.87 4.23
N THR A 160 -14.25 31.73 4.42
CA THR A 160 -13.74 30.63 5.26
C THR A 160 -12.63 29.85 4.56
N HIS A 161 -12.61 29.90 3.22
CA HIS A 161 -11.66 29.14 2.41
C HIS A 161 -10.22 29.69 2.54
N PRO A 162 -9.19 28.84 2.70
CA PRO A 162 -7.81 29.29 2.92
C PRO A 162 -7.24 30.25 1.88
N TYR A 163 -7.68 30.13 0.62
CA TYR A 163 -7.26 31.01 -0.48
C TYR A 163 -8.11 32.27 -0.63
N ILE A 164 -9.16 32.44 0.19
CA ILE A 164 -10.06 33.59 0.12
C ILE A 164 -10.10 34.33 1.45
N GLY A 165 -9.51 35.53 1.47
CA GLY A 165 -9.67 36.44 2.59
C GLY A 165 -11.03 37.15 2.57
N TRP A 166 -11.42 37.70 3.72
CA TRP A 166 -12.67 38.47 3.89
C TRP A 166 -12.85 39.58 2.83
N ARG A 167 -11.78 40.32 2.51
CA ARG A 167 -11.82 41.38 1.51
C ARG A 167 -12.24 40.85 0.13
N ASN A 168 -11.63 39.75 -0.31
CA ASN A 168 -11.90 39.19 -1.63
C ASN A 168 -13.30 38.55 -1.67
N ALA A 169 -13.72 37.90 -0.58
CA ALA A 169 -15.09 37.39 -0.46
C ALA A 169 -16.14 38.50 -0.62
N LYS A 170 -15.90 39.65 0.02
CA LYS A 170 -16.75 40.83 -0.11
C LYS A 170 -16.82 41.34 -1.55
N LEU A 171 -15.68 41.38 -2.24
CA LEU A 171 -15.60 41.80 -3.64
C LEU A 171 -16.39 40.86 -4.55
N ILE A 172 -16.26 39.54 -4.35
CA ILE A 172 -17.03 38.53 -5.09
C ILE A 172 -18.53 38.77 -4.94
N VAL A 173 -19.00 38.91 -3.69
CA VAL A 173 -20.42 39.09 -3.41
C VAL A 173 -20.95 40.42 -3.98
N ARG A 174 -20.17 41.50 -3.87
CA ARG A 174 -20.54 42.80 -4.44
C ARG A 174 -20.62 42.77 -5.96
N TYR A 175 -19.65 42.15 -6.62
CA TYR A 175 -19.65 42.03 -8.07
C TYR A 175 -20.88 41.27 -8.55
N ARG A 176 -21.21 40.11 -7.97
CA ARG A 176 -22.40 39.36 -8.39
C ARG A 176 -23.72 40.09 -8.13
N GLN A 177 -23.77 40.94 -7.10
CA GLN A 177 -24.95 41.77 -6.82
C GLN A 177 -25.11 42.90 -7.86
N ALA A 178 -24.00 43.45 -8.36
CA ALA A 178 -24.00 44.53 -9.33
C ALA A 178 -24.17 44.05 -10.79
N HIS A 179 -23.58 42.91 -11.14
CA HIS A 179 -23.48 42.42 -12.52
C HIS A 179 -24.29 41.14 -12.79
N GLY A 180 -24.88 40.54 -11.75
CA GLY A 180 -25.57 39.25 -11.85
C GLY A 180 -24.65 38.06 -11.60
N ALA A 181 -25.15 36.85 -11.85
CA ALA A 181 -24.40 35.61 -11.60
C ALA A 181 -23.12 35.54 -12.44
N TYR A 182 -22.06 34.99 -11.86
CA TYR A 182 -20.86 34.60 -12.60
C TYR A 182 -21.20 33.49 -13.57
N MET A 183 -21.00 33.76 -14.86
CA MET A 183 -21.18 32.80 -15.95
C MET A 183 -19.86 32.20 -16.41
N THR A 184 -18.77 32.95 -16.24
CA THR A 184 -17.45 32.54 -16.74
C THR A 184 -16.34 32.84 -15.73
N ILE A 185 -15.19 32.18 -15.92
CA ILE A 185 -14.03 32.35 -15.05
C ILE A 185 -13.40 33.74 -15.23
N GLU A 186 -13.45 34.30 -16.44
CA GLU A 186 -12.87 35.61 -16.76
C GLU A 186 -13.56 36.75 -15.98
N GLN A 187 -14.86 36.61 -15.73
CA GLN A 187 -15.59 37.55 -14.85
C GLN A 187 -15.03 37.53 -13.43
N LEU A 188 -14.69 36.35 -12.91
CA LEU A 188 -14.06 36.22 -11.60
C LEU A 188 -12.62 36.76 -11.60
N GLU A 189 -11.85 36.52 -12.66
CA GLU A 189 -10.50 37.06 -12.83
C GLU A 189 -10.48 38.60 -12.78
N SER A 190 -11.46 39.26 -13.40
CA SER A 190 -11.58 40.72 -13.40
C SER A 190 -11.72 41.33 -11.99
N VAL A 191 -12.35 40.60 -11.07
CA VAL A 191 -12.56 41.01 -9.67
C VAL A 191 -11.33 40.73 -8.81
N TRP A 192 -10.52 39.75 -9.20
CA TRP A 192 -9.45 39.14 -8.39
C TRP A 192 -8.04 39.50 -8.87
N ALA A 193 -7.90 40.30 -9.93
CA ALA A 193 -6.71 40.50 -10.79
C ALA A 193 -5.32 40.65 -10.13
N LEU A 194 -5.20 40.85 -8.82
CA LEU A 194 -3.94 41.01 -8.09
C LEU A 194 -3.34 39.70 -7.54
N GLU A 195 -4.08 38.59 -7.52
CA GLU A 195 -3.61 37.33 -6.92
C GLU A 195 -3.86 36.10 -7.79
N LYS A 196 -3.39 36.13 -9.05
CA LYS A 196 -3.58 35.04 -10.05
C LYS A 196 -3.19 33.66 -9.52
N THR A 197 -2.07 33.54 -8.83
CA THR A 197 -1.58 32.25 -8.28
C THR A 197 -2.52 31.65 -7.23
N LYS A 198 -3.19 32.48 -6.42
CA LYS A 198 -4.19 32.00 -5.45
C LYS A 198 -5.50 31.67 -6.14
N LEU A 199 -5.85 32.42 -7.19
CA LEU A 199 -7.04 32.13 -7.99
C LEU A 199 -6.92 30.77 -8.66
N ASP A 200 -5.78 30.47 -9.30
CA ASP A 200 -5.52 29.17 -9.94
C ASP A 200 -5.69 28.00 -8.95
N ARG A 201 -5.20 28.17 -7.72
CA ARG A 201 -5.36 27.17 -6.65
C ARG A 201 -6.79 27.08 -6.11
N LEU A 202 -7.57 28.14 -6.26
CA LEU A 202 -8.95 28.22 -5.80
C LEU A 202 -9.93 27.60 -6.80
N LEU A 203 -9.67 27.67 -8.11
CA LEU A 203 -10.56 27.19 -9.17
C LEU A 203 -11.11 25.76 -8.95
N PRO A 204 -10.32 24.76 -8.49
CA PRO A 204 -10.85 23.41 -8.23
C PRO A 204 -11.95 23.36 -7.16
N TYR A 205 -12.00 24.37 -6.30
CA TYR A 205 -12.90 24.49 -5.16
C TYR A 205 -14.11 25.37 -5.42
N LEU A 206 -14.28 25.90 -6.63
CA LEU A 206 -15.43 26.73 -6.99
C LEU A 206 -16.40 25.99 -7.91
N SER A 207 -17.68 26.31 -7.79
CA SER A 207 -18.71 25.97 -8.77
C SER A 207 -19.47 27.24 -9.14
N PHE A 208 -19.71 27.38 -10.45
CA PHE A 208 -20.52 28.45 -11.04
C PHE A 208 -21.99 28.04 -11.17
N ASP A 209 -22.31 26.78 -10.92
CA ASP A 209 -23.67 26.27 -11.06
C ASP A 209 -24.59 26.93 -10.02
N SER A 210 -25.76 27.34 -10.49
CA SER A 210 -26.90 27.52 -9.59
C SER A 210 -27.36 26.12 -9.15
N ILE A 211 -27.97 25.98 -7.98
CA ILE A 211 -28.33 24.70 -7.33
C ILE A 211 -29.24 23.78 -8.20
N ALA A 212 -29.60 24.16 -9.43
CA ALA A 212 -30.48 23.43 -10.34
C ALA A 212 -29.86 22.22 -11.07
N SER A 213 -28.58 21.86 -10.87
CA SER A 213 -27.97 20.72 -11.56
C SER A 213 -27.30 19.72 -10.62
N SER A 214 -28.08 19.14 -9.71
CA SER A 214 -27.79 17.78 -9.23
C SER A 214 -29.05 16.95 -9.41
N LYS A 215 -29.16 16.27 -10.55
CA LYS A 215 -30.13 15.22 -10.81
C LYS A 215 -29.38 13.91 -10.98
#